data_AF-A0A2M7CIR6-F1
#
_entry.id   AF-A0A2M7CIR6-F1
#
_cell.length_a   1.000
_cell.length_b   1.000
_cell.length_c   1.000
_cell.angle_alpha   90.00
_cell.angle_beta   90.00
_cell.angle_gamma   90.00
#
_symmetry.space_group_name_H-M   'P 1'
#
loop_
_entity.id
_entity.type
_entity.pdbx_description
1 polymer ?
#
loop_
_entity_poly.entity_id
_entity_poly.type
_entity_poly.pdbx_seq_one_letter_code
_entity_poly.pdbx_strand_id
1 'polypeptide(L)'
;MPKETSPINPAELEAPIEVAPKERKPIEVSDSEVDVAGIKIHRSREITERVPKAEKFQDFSEDEFSVGLLKKIARAVELDHPLLLQGEVAIGKSYTIEYLAHLCGREVYRMSLNGQTDTTDLIGKWVPRTETVRNKIADLLKNPDKCKNLDIQRMIQERIMIKPARGEEIAPEKDRQGKIGFSKEEMETIAMREGIEVPEGDWIWQDGDIPQQMKKGAWSVLDEVNTCESQILVRLNAVLEKNGELVLSENGSKVVPRHKDFRLFATVNPPGGRYKGRIPLSAEWISRWFFQNLGILPKEVAMQRLIQAEGVKIKDIDTNQLRMSNPERISPETRLTDIYSEEWVKDLFIKYVEFRYKLQDMLANNDLANNEYQKFDFDQRDDRRFRDFIRSFYENDNTNQIIQEAIAYLFIDKFSNELDRQKVRDLAQAINVAEPKGKKEVAPLTPFEKEDIGEDEKTAKAEIAKLKEKIKDLDLPEAHKKLLAESSSPELPPDLSSVFTAFQAKLDARAKEMAV
;
A
#
# COMPACT_ATOMS: atom_id res chain seq x y z
N MET A 1 -75.73 -16.18 -33.42
CA MET A 1 -75.63 -17.15 -32.31
C MET A 1 -74.15 -17.32 -31.97
N PRO A 2 -73.68 -16.82 -30.82
CA PRO A 2 -72.29 -16.99 -30.40
C PRO A 2 -72.08 -18.40 -29.81
N LYS A 3 -70.96 -19.04 -30.15
CA LYS A 3 -70.56 -20.34 -29.62
C LYS A 3 -69.97 -20.19 -28.21
N GLU A 4 -70.36 -21.10 -27.35
CA GLU A 4 -70.03 -21.22 -25.92
C GLU A 4 -68.52 -21.23 -25.66
N THR A 5 -68.08 -20.38 -24.74
CA THR A 5 -66.76 -20.45 -24.10
C THR A 5 -66.87 -21.30 -22.84
N SER A 6 -66.10 -22.38 -22.76
CA SER A 6 -66.01 -23.27 -21.59
C SER A 6 -65.60 -22.50 -20.33
N PRO A 7 -66.14 -22.86 -19.13
CA PRO A 7 -65.77 -22.21 -17.88
C PRO A 7 -64.33 -22.57 -17.49
N ILE A 8 -63.53 -21.54 -17.18
CA ILE A 8 -62.16 -21.67 -16.68
C ILE A 8 -62.19 -22.35 -15.31
N ASN A 9 -61.38 -23.39 -15.14
CA ASN A 9 -61.25 -24.14 -13.89
C ASN A 9 -60.57 -23.25 -12.83
N PRO A 10 -61.18 -22.98 -11.66
CA PRO A 10 -60.58 -22.13 -10.61
C PRO A 10 -59.23 -22.64 -10.08
N ALA A 11 -58.89 -23.92 -10.31
CA ALA A 11 -57.63 -24.53 -9.89
C ALA A 11 -56.42 -24.16 -10.76
N GLU A 12 -56.61 -23.52 -11.93
CA GLU A 12 -55.50 -23.05 -12.78
C GLU A 12 -55.00 -21.63 -12.41
N LEU A 13 -55.60 -21.00 -11.40
CA LEU A 13 -55.24 -19.66 -10.91
C LEU A 13 -54.31 -19.66 -9.69
N GLU A 14 -53.89 -20.83 -9.20
CA GLU A 14 -52.88 -20.95 -8.15
C GLU A 14 -51.49 -21.12 -8.76
N ALA A 15 -51.02 -20.08 -9.45
CA ALA A 15 -49.57 -19.90 -9.57
C ALA A 15 -49.01 -19.72 -8.15
N PRO A 16 -47.92 -20.42 -7.77
CA PRO A 16 -47.34 -20.25 -6.45
C PRO A 16 -46.99 -18.78 -6.28
N ILE A 17 -47.58 -18.17 -5.25
CA ILE A 17 -47.29 -16.81 -4.78
C ILE A 17 -45.77 -16.66 -4.82
N GLU A 18 -45.28 -15.77 -5.67
CA GLU A 18 -43.86 -15.39 -5.72
C GLU A 18 -43.41 -15.14 -4.29
N VAL A 19 -42.54 -16.03 -3.81
CA VAL A 19 -41.80 -15.83 -2.57
C VAL A 19 -41.22 -14.43 -2.67
N ALA A 20 -41.67 -13.53 -1.77
CA ALA A 20 -41.20 -12.15 -1.71
C ALA A 20 -39.70 -12.10 -2.01
N PRO A 21 -39.22 -11.25 -2.94
CA PRO A 21 -37.85 -11.34 -3.41
C PRO A 21 -36.93 -11.31 -2.21
N LYS A 22 -36.25 -12.44 -1.94
CA LYS A 22 -35.22 -12.50 -0.91
C LYS A 22 -34.30 -11.32 -1.18
N GLU A 23 -34.22 -10.40 -0.22
CA GLU A 23 -33.42 -9.20 -0.34
C GLU A 23 -31.99 -9.62 -0.68
N ARG A 24 -31.59 -9.42 -1.93
CA ARG A 24 -30.28 -9.86 -2.42
C ARG A 24 -29.20 -9.07 -1.70
N LYS A 25 -28.19 -9.76 -1.20
CA LYS A 25 -27.03 -9.09 -0.63
C LYS A 25 -26.25 -8.42 -1.77
N PRO A 26 -25.59 -7.27 -1.52
CA PRO A 26 -24.81 -6.59 -2.55
C PRO A 26 -23.63 -7.44 -3.05
N ILE A 27 -23.14 -8.36 -2.21
CA ILE A 27 -22.11 -9.32 -2.56
C ILE A 27 -22.58 -10.71 -2.11
N GLU A 28 -22.64 -11.66 -3.03
CA GLU A 28 -22.94 -13.06 -2.76
C GLU A 28 -21.83 -13.94 -3.33
N VAL A 29 -21.26 -14.79 -2.49
CA VAL A 29 -20.13 -15.64 -2.85
C VAL A 29 -20.57 -17.09 -2.81
N SER A 30 -20.40 -17.78 -3.92
CA SER A 30 -20.62 -19.23 -4.05
C SER A 30 -19.29 -19.96 -4.30
N ASP A 31 -19.35 -21.28 -4.46
CA ASP A 31 -18.19 -22.12 -4.72
C ASP A 31 -17.61 -21.97 -6.13
N SER A 32 -18.37 -21.42 -7.08
CA SER A 32 -17.99 -21.30 -8.50
C SER A 32 -18.10 -19.88 -9.05
N GLU A 33 -18.85 -19.01 -8.37
CA GLU A 33 -19.15 -17.64 -8.82
C GLU A 33 -19.19 -16.65 -7.66
N VAL A 34 -18.84 -15.41 -7.94
CA VAL A 34 -19.06 -14.23 -7.08
C VAL A 34 -20.08 -13.34 -7.79
N ASP A 35 -21.19 -13.04 -7.15
CA ASP A 35 -22.16 -12.03 -7.59
C ASP A 35 -21.89 -10.71 -6.86
N VAL A 36 -21.55 -9.68 -7.63
CA VAL A 36 -21.35 -8.31 -7.15
C VAL A 36 -22.44 -7.44 -7.73
N ALA A 37 -23.44 -7.11 -6.92
CA ALA A 37 -24.55 -6.24 -7.27
C ALA A 37 -25.23 -6.60 -8.61
N GLY A 38 -25.40 -7.91 -8.86
CA GLY A 38 -25.98 -8.49 -10.06
C GLY A 38 -24.98 -8.91 -11.15
N ILE A 39 -23.68 -8.70 -10.95
CA ILE A 39 -22.62 -9.06 -11.90
C ILE A 39 -21.95 -10.34 -11.43
N LYS A 40 -22.03 -11.39 -12.25
CA LYS A 40 -21.47 -12.70 -11.92
C LYS A 40 -20.08 -12.88 -12.50
N ILE A 41 -19.12 -13.24 -11.66
CA ILE A 41 -17.73 -13.49 -12.02
C ILE A 41 -17.34 -14.90 -11.61
N HIS A 42 -16.66 -15.60 -12.52
CA HIS A 42 -16.14 -16.93 -12.22
C HIS A 42 -15.08 -16.90 -11.12
N ARG A 43 -15.25 -17.81 -10.14
CA ARG A 43 -14.35 -18.00 -9.01
C ARG A 43 -13.46 -19.22 -9.21
N SER A 44 -12.15 -19.03 -9.06
CA SER A 44 -11.18 -20.12 -8.98
C SER A 44 -11.11 -20.69 -7.56
N ARG A 45 -10.91 -22.00 -7.44
CA ARG A 45 -10.71 -22.71 -6.17
C ARG A 45 -9.24 -22.87 -5.81
N GLU A 46 -8.33 -22.51 -6.71
CA GLU A 46 -6.90 -22.61 -6.47
C GLU A 46 -6.45 -21.48 -5.54
N ILE A 47 -6.15 -21.84 -4.29
CA ILE A 47 -5.57 -20.90 -3.32
C ILE A 47 -4.06 -21.01 -3.44
N THR A 48 -3.47 -20.03 -4.13
CA THR A 48 -2.01 -19.89 -4.20
C THR A 48 -1.53 -18.81 -3.24
N GLU A 49 -0.22 -18.72 -3.01
CA GLU A 49 0.38 -17.69 -2.15
C GLU A 49 0.08 -16.25 -2.64
N ARG A 50 -0.19 -16.08 -3.95
CA ARG A 50 -0.45 -14.79 -4.59
C ARG A 50 -1.92 -14.39 -4.61
N VAL A 51 -2.83 -15.25 -4.18
CA VAL A 51 -4.22 -14.87 -3.94
C VAL A 51 -4.26 -14.01 -2.66
N PRO A 52 -4.83 -12.78 -2.70
CA PRO A 52 -4.91 -11.95 -1.51
C PRO A 52 -5.65 -12.67 -0.38
N LYS A 53 -5.09 -12.68 0.82
CA LYS A 53 -5.65 -13.42 1.96
C LYS A 53 -6.81 -12.67 2.62
N ALA A 54 -7.72 -13.40 3.25
CA ALA A 54 -8.92 -12.84 3.86
C ALA A 54 -8.59 -11.85 5.00
N GLU A 55 -7.49 -12.05 5.72
CA GLU A 55 -7.11 -11.20 6.86
C GLU A 55 -6.86 -9.75 6.44
N LYS A 56 -6.41 -9.52 5.20
CA LYS A 56 -6.19 -8.19 4.64
C LYS A 56 -7.48 -7.37 4.52
N PHE A 57 -8.63 -8.02 4.44
CA PHE A 57 -9.93 -7.40 4.17
C PHE A 57 -10.88 -7.39 5.37
N GLN A 58 -10.36 -7.60 6.59
CA GLN A 58 -11.16 -7.54 7.82
C GLN A 58 -11.85 -6.18 8.01
N ASP A 59 -11.17 -5.10 7.61
CA ASP A 59 -11.66 -3.73 7.73
C ASP A 59 -12.37 -3.22 6.45
N PHE A 60 -12.67 -4.10 5.47
CA PHE A 60 -13.37 -3.67 4.26
C PHE A 60 -14.81 -3.28 4.59
N SER A 61 -15.17 -2.01 4.38
CA SER A 61 -16.53 -1.52 4.56
C SER A 61 -17.34 -1.64 3.26
N GLU A 62 -18.51 -2.26 3.35
CA GLU A 62 -19.50 -2.32 2.27
C GLU A 62 -20.41 -1.09 2.26
N ASP A 63 -19.80 0.08 2.31
CA ASP A 63 -20.48 1.37 2.11
C ASP A 63 -20.85 1.58 0.62
N GLU A 64 -21.73 2.56 0.36
CA GLU A 64 -22.23 2.86 -1.00
C GLU A 64 -21.09 3.14 -1.99
N PHE A 65 -20.02 3.81 -1.56
CA PHE A 65 -18.88 4.12 -2.41
C PHE A 65 -18.07 2.85 -2.73
N SER A 66 -17.79 2.02 -1.73
CA SER A 66 -17.07 0.75 -1.88
C SER A 66 -17.83 -0.23 -2.77
N VAL A 67 -19.14 -0.39 -2.55
CA VAL A 67 -19.99 -1.27 -3.36
C VAL A 67 -20.10 -0.72 -4.79
N GLY A 68 -20.27 0.59 -4.94
CA GLY A 68 -20.28 1.25 -6.26
C GLY A 68 -18.97 1.06 -7.03
N LEU A 69 -17.83 1.18 -6.36
CA LEU A 69 -16.50 0.92 -6.93
C LEU A 69 -16.34 -0.56 -7.29
N LEU A 70 -16.70 -1.47 -6.37
CA LEU A 70 -16.61 -2.90 -6.57
C LEU A 70 -17.46 -3.35 -7.78
N LYS A 71 -18.66 -2.79 -7.94
CA LYS A 71 -19.52 -3.02 -9.11
C LYS A 71 -18.87 -2.57 -10.42
N LYS A 72 -18.22 -1.40 -10.44
CA LYS A 72 -17.48 -0.90 -11.61
C LYS A 72 -16.31 -1.82 -11.97
N ILE A 73 -15.55 -2.27 -10.97
CA ILE A 73 -14.44 -3.21 -11.15
C ILE A 73 -14.98 -4.56 -11.66
N ALA A 74 -16.04 -5.07 -11.05
CA ALA A 74 -16.67 -6.32 -11.44
C ALA A 74 -17.14 -6.29 -12.90
N ARG A 75 -17.74 -5.18 -13.32
CA ARG A 75 -18.16 -4.98 -14.72
C ARG A 75 -16.98 -4.99 -15.69
N ALA A 76 -15.86 -4.37 -15.32
CA ALA A 76 -14.66 -4.38 -16.15
C ALA A 76 -14.11 -5.80 -16.32
N VAL A 77 -14.10 -6.59 -15.23
CA VAL A 77 -13.65 -7.98 -15.22
C VAL A 77 -14.55 -8.88 -16.07
N GLU A 78 -15.87 -8.75 -15.93
CA GLU A 78 -16.86 -9.48 -16.73
C GLU A 78 -16.66 -9.25 -18.23
N LEU A 79 -16.40 -7.99 -18.62
CA LEU A 79 -16.26 -7.61 -20.03
C LEU A 79 -14.85 -7.81 -20.60
N ASP A 80 -13.88 -8.24 -19.78
CA ASP A 80 -12.43 -8.27 -20.13
C ASP A 80 -11.91 -6.92 -20.67
N HIS A 81 -12.37 -5.82 -20.06
CA HIS A 81 -11.89 -4.48 -20.37
C HIS A 81 -10.81 -4.05 -19.36
N PRO A 82 -9.69 -3.46 -19.81
CA PRO A 82 -8.70 -2.89 -18.90
C PRO A 82 -9.32 -1.71 -18.15
N LEU A 83 -9.09 -1.60 -16.83
CA LEU A 83 -9.73 -0.60 -15.98
C LEU A 83 -8.72 0.43 -15.45
N LEU A 84 -8.99 1.72 -15.67
CA LEU A 84 -8.20 2.83 -15.13
C LEU A 84 -9.00 3.58 -14.06
N LEU A 85 -8.53 3.52 -12.81
CA LEU A 85 -9.13 4.20 -11.67
C LEU A 85 -8.36 5.47 -11.35
N GLN A 86 -8.98 6.63 -11.52
CA GLN A 86 -8.47 7.91 -11.04
C GLN A 86 -9.18 8.32 -9.75
N GLY A 87 -8.43 8.84 -8.78
CA GLY A 87 -9.01 9.49 -7.59
C GLY A 87 -7.96 9.79 -6.55
N GLU A 88 -8.37 10.33 -5.41
CA GLU A 88 -7.47 10.68 -4.31
C GLU A 88 -6.73 9.47 -3.69
N VAL A 89 -5.64 9.74 -2.99
CA VAL A 89 -4.89 8.71 -2.24
C VAL A 89 -5.79 8.09 -1.17
N ALA A 90 -5.58 6.80 -0.89
CA ALA A 90 -6.24 6.07 0.19
C ALA A 90 -7.79 5.97 0.13
N ILE A 91 -8.44 6.28 -1.00
CA ILE A 91 -9.90 6.04 -1.17
C ILE A 91 -10.28 4.56 -1.40
N GLY A 92 -9.29 3.67 -1.52
CA GLY A 92 -9.50 2.23 -1.68
C GLY A 92 -9.40 1.70 -3.12
N LYS A 93 -8.76 2.42 -4.06
CA LYS A 93 -8.63 2.00 -5.48
C LYS A 93 -8.06 0.59 -5.65
N SER A 94 -6.78 0.41 -5.30
CA SER A 94 -6.08 -0.88 -5.42
C SER A 94 -6.62 -1.90 -4.41
N TYR A 95 -7.02 -1.44 -3.23
CA TYR A 95 -7.59 -2.29 -2.18
C TYR A 95 -8.88 -3.00 -2.62
N THR A 96 -9.78 -2.29 -3.33
CA THR A 96 -11.04 -2.87 -3.81
C THR A 96 -10.81 -3.86 -4.98
N ILE A 97 -9.80 -3.62 -5.82
CA ILE A 97 -9.39 -4.57 -6.87
C ILE A 97 -8.89 -5.87 -6.22
N GLU A 98 -8.00 -5.76 -5.24
CA GLU A 98 -7.48 -6.92 -4.52
C GLU A 98 -8.58 -7.64 -3.73
N TYR A 99 -9.56 -6.91 -3.19
CA TYR A 99 -10.73 -7.50 -2.53
C TYR A 99 -11.56 -8.34 -3.50
N LEU A 100 -11.86 -7.82 -4.69
CA LEU A 100 -12.56 -8.59 -5.71
C LEU A 100 -11.77 -9.84 -6.11
N ALA A 101 -10.45 -9.71 -6.27
CA ALA A 101 -9.59 -10.84 -6.61
C ALA A 101 -9.58 -11.91 -5.51
N HIS A 102 -9.57 -11.50 -4.24
CA HIS A 102 -9.74 -12.40 -3.09
C HIS A 102 -11.05 -13.19 -3.19
N LEU A 103 -12.17 -12.49 -3.42
CA LEU A 103 -13.47 -13.14 -3.57
C LEU A 103 -13.46 -14.12 -4.74
N CYS A 104 -12.82 -13.76 -5.86
CA CYS A 104 -12.75 -14.58 -7.07
C CYS A 104 -11.65 -15.66 -7.04
N GLY A 105 -10.81 -15.73 -5.99
CA GLY A 105 -9.68 -16.66 -5.93
C GLY A 105 -8.63 -16.43 -7.02
N ARG A 106 -8.37 -15.17 -7.39
CA ARG A 106 -7.43 -14.80 -8.46
C ARG A 106 -6.12 -14.29 -7.89
N GLU A 107 -5.00 -14.70 -8.50
CA GLU A 107 -3.69 -14.16 -8.17
C GLU A 107 -3.61 -12.68 -8.54
N VAL A 108 -3.03 -11.86 -7.65
CA VAL A 108 -2.81 -10.43 -7.93
C VAL A 108 -1.33 -10.10 -7.86
N TYR A 109 -0.85 -9.42 -8.89
CA TYR A 109 0.46 -8.83 -8.96
C TYR A 109 0.31 -7.32 -8.99
N ARG A 110 0.78 -6.69 -7.91
CA ARG A 110 0.72 -5.24 -7.75
C ARG A 110 2.10 -4.66 -7.89
N MET A 111 2.24 -3.65 -8.73
CA MET A 111 3.49 -2.98 -9.00
C MET A 111 3.27 -1.46 -9.00
N SER A 112 4.06 -0.76 -8.18
CA SER A 112 4.01 0.70 -8.11
C SER A 112 5.02 1.28 -9.07
N LEU A 113 4.54 2.10 -10.01
CA LEU A 113 5.40 2.79 -10.95
C LEU A 113 6.01 4.04 -10.32
N ASN A 114 7.18 4.42 -10.83
CA ASN A 114 7.91 5.62 -10.43
C ASN A 114 8.74 6.15 -11.61
N GLY A 115 9.42 7.28 -11.41
CA GLY A 115 10.26 7.90 -12.44
C GLY A 115 11.52 7.12 -12.83
N GLN A 116 11.83 6.02 -12.14
CA GLN A 116 12.94 5.10 -12.45
C GLN A 116 12.46 3.77 -13.04
N THR A 117 11.14 3.54 -13.13
CA THR A 117 10.60 2.37 -13.81
C THR A 117 11.13 2.32 -15.23
N ASP A 118 11.54 1.15 -15.68
CA ASP A 118 12.02 0.94 -17.04
C ASP A 118 11.11 -0.05 -17.80
N THR A 119 11.21 -0.06 -19.14
CA THR A 119 10.60 -1.09 -19.99
C THR A 119 11.03 -2.50 -19.59
N THR A 120 12.26 -2.66 -19.09
CA THR A 120 12.78 -3.97 -18.66
C THR A 120 12.05 -4.57 -17.46
N ASP A 121 11.48 -3.74 -16.59
CA ASP A 121 10.66 -4.20 -15.46
C ASP A 121 9.31 -4.74 -15.95
N LEU A 122 8.68 -4.04 -16.90
CA LEU A 122 7.36 -4.39 -17.42
C LEU A 122 7.39 -5.53 -18.41
N ILE A 123 8.30 -5.46 -19.38
CA ILE A 123 8.32 -6.30 -20.58
C ILE A 123 9.36 -7.41 -20.46
N GLY A 124 10.54 -7.10 -19.92
CA GLY A 124 11.61 -8.07 -19.71
C GLY A 124 12.95 -7.63 -20.27
N LYS A 125 13.96 -8.47 -20.04
CA LYS A 125 15.35 -8.20 -20.40
C LYS A 125 16.13 -9.48 -20.67
N TRP A 126 17.26 -9.30 -21.37
CA TRP A 126 18.28 -10.34 -21.48
C TRP A 126 19.18 -10.31 -20.25
N VAL A 127 19.27 -11.44 -19.55
CA VAL A 127 20.15 -11.63 -18.40
C VAL A 127 21.25 -12.64 -18.74
N PRO A 128 22.46 -12.50 -18.16
CA PRO A 128 23.50 -13.49 -18.34
C PRO A 128 23.03 -14.87 -17.85
N ARG A 129 23.38 -15.93 -18.58
CA ARG A 129 23.02 -17.30 -18.21
C ARG A 129 23.46 -17.65 -16.79
N THR A 130 24.66 -17.23 -16.40
CA THR A 130 25.21 -17.46 -15.06
C THR A 130 24.28 -16.95 -13.95
N GLU A 131 23.66 -15.78 -14.14
CA GLU A 131 22.71 -15.21 -13.18
C GLU A 131 21.40 -16.00 -13.14
N THR A 132 20.91 -16.43 -14.31
CA THR A 132 19.70 -17.28 -14.41
C THR A 132 19.88 -18.60 -13.68
N VAL A 133 21.00 -19.29 -13.92
CA VAL A 133 21.32 -20.57 -13.25
C VAL A 133 21.38 -20.35 -11.74
N ARG A 134 22.14 -19.34 -11.31
CA ARG A 134 22.28 -18.97 -9.90
C ARG A 134 20.92 -18.73 -9.23
N ASN A 135 20.02 -18.00 -9.89
CA ASN A 135 18.68 -17.73 -9.36
C ASN A 135 17.83 -19.01 -9.25
N LYS A 136 17.91 -19.92 -10.24
CA LYS A 136 17.19 -21.20 -10.19
C LYS A 136 17.69 -22.15 -9.09
N ILE A 137 18.99 -22.15 -8.81
CA ILE A 137 19.58 -22.99 -7.75
C ILE A 137 19.64 -22.28 -6.39
N ALA A 138 19.20 -21.01 -6.28
CA ALA A 138 19.38 -20.20 -5.07
C ALA A 138 18.76 -20.81 -3.81
N ASP A 139 17.60 -21.47 -3.92
CA ASP A 139 16.98 -22.17 -2.79
C ASP A 139 17.80 -23.40 -2.36
N LEU A 140 18.39 -24.13 -3.31
CA LEU A 140 19.29 -25.25 -3.01
C LEU A 140 20.60 -24.78 -2.35
N LEU A 141 21.14 -23.65 -2.80
CA LEU A 141 22.33 -23.04 -2.21
C LEU A 141 22.08 -22.52 -0.78
N LYS A 142 20.84 -22.10 -0.47
CA LYS A 142 20.46 -21.65 0.88
C LYS A 142 20.06 -22.80 1.79
N ASN A 143 19.37 -23.80 1.23
CA ASN A 143 18.80 -24.95 1.94
C ASN A 143 19.30 -26.25 1.26
N PRO A 144 20.53 -26.70 1.56
CA PRO A 144 21.13 -27.85 0.89
C PRO A 144 20.32 -29.14 1.06
N ASP A 145 19.56 -29.25 2.14
CA ASP A 145 18.72 -30.41 2.44
C ASP A 145 17.55 -30.61 1.46
N LYS A 146 17.27 -29.61 0.62
CA LYS A 146 16.28 -29.72 -0.46
C LYS A 146 16.85 -30.33 -1.74
N CYS A 147 18.16 -30.57 -1.82
CA CYS A 147 18.77 -31.20 -2.99
C CYS A 147 18.28 -32.65 -3.12
N LYS A 148 17.91 -33.05 -4.33
CA LYS A 148 17.53 -34.43 -4.65
C LYS A 148 18.76 -35.34 -4.72
N ASN A 149 19.91 -34.79 -5.08
CA ASN A 149 21.14 -35.54 -5.26
C ASN A 149 22.05 -35.38 -4.03
N LEU A 150 22.37 -36.50 -3.37
CA LEU A 150 23.21 -36.53 -2.17
C LEU A 150 24.64 -36.03 -2.41
N ASP A 151 25.19 -36.23 -3.62
CA ASP A 151 26.53 -35.73 -3.96
C ASP A 151 26.54 -34.19 -4.05
N ILE A 152 25.48 -33.62 -4.63
CA ILE A 152 25.30 -32.17 -4.73
C ILE A 152 25.01 -31.56 -3.35
N GLN A 153 24.15 -32.20 -2.57
CA GLN A 153 23.90 -31.80 -1.18
C GLN A 153 25.22 -31.73 -0.41
N ARG A 154 26.04 -32.79 -0.50
CA ARG A 154 27.34 -32.85 0.17
C ARG A 154 28.31 -31.80 -0.35
N MET A 155 28.41 -31.61 -1.66
CA MET A 155 29.25 -30.56 -2.27
C MET A 155 28.88 -29.16 -1.76
N ILE A 156 27.57 -28.83 -1.74
CA ILE A 156 27.07 -27.55 -1.26
C ILE A 156 27.31 -27.43 0.25
N GLN A 157 27.00 -28.46 1.04
CA GLN A 157 27.21 -28.47 2.50
C GLN A 157 28.69 -28.34 2.86
N GLU A 158 29.60 -29.04 2.19
CA GLU A 158 31.05 -28.93 2.41
C GLU A 158 31.56 -27.50 2.11
N ARG A 159 30.99 -26.84 1.10
CA ARG A 159 31.34 -25.46 0.74
C ARG A 159 30.76 -24.42 1.69
N ILE A 160 29.56 -24.65 2.22
CA ILE A 160 28.93 -23.82 3.25
C ILE A 160 29.58 -24.03 4.62
N MET A 161 29.98 -25.26 4.94
CA MET A 161 30.60 -25.68 6.21
C MET A 161 32.13 -25.64 6.22
N ILE A 162 32.79 -24.84 5.38
CA ILE A 162 34.23 -24.59 5.59
C ILE A 162 34.40 -23.87 6.94
N LYS A 163 34.60 -24.66 8.01
CA LYS A 163 35.31 -24.24 9.22
C LYS A 163 36.80 -24.32 8.89
N PRO A 164 37.57 -23.23 8.97
CA PRO A 164 38.99 -23.32 8.73
C PRO A 164 39.63 -24.13 9.86
N ALA A 165 40.38 -25.17 9.48
CA ALA A 165 41.29 -25.82 10.40
C ALA A 165 42.44 -24.85 10.69
N ARG A 166 42.42 -24.27 11.91
CA ARG A 166 43.41 -23.37 12.52
C ARG A 166 43.26 -21.88 12.19
N GLY A 167 42.71 -21.14 13.15
CA GLY A 167 43.39 -19.98 13.74
C GLY A 167 43.34 -18.61 13.04
N GLU A 168 42.81 -18.47 11.83
CA GLU A 168 42.60 -17.15 11.21
C GLU A 168 41.21 -17.08 10.57
N GLU A 169 40.44 -16.04 10.92
CA GLU A 169 39.10 -15.78 10.38
C GLU A 169 39.18 -15.42 8.90
N ILE A 170 39.19 -16.41 8.02
CA ILE A 170 38.97 -16.21 6.60
C ILE A 170 37.52 -16.60 6.31
N ALA A 171 36.65 -15.59 6.22
CA ALA A 171 35.28 -15.77 5.72
C ALA A 171 35.32 -16.44 4.34
N PRO A 172 34.33 -17.29 3.98
CA PRO A 172 34.26 -17.87 2.64
C PRO A 172 34.37 -16.76 1.60
N GLU A 173 35.09 -17.00 0.49
CA GLU A 173 35.28 -16.05 -0.60
C GLU A 173 33.92 -15.60 -1.14
N LYS A 174 33.44 -14.49 -0.59
CA LYS A 174 32.20 -13.83 -0.99
C LYS A 174 32.55 -12.97 -2.19
N ASP A 175 31.70 -13.00 -3.22
CA ASP A 175 31.78 -11.97 -4.26
C ASP A 175 31.58 -10.57 -3.63
N ARG A 176 31.83 -9.48 -4.38
CA ARG A 176 31.63 -8.08 -3.91
C ARG A 176 30.21 -7.80 -3.35
N GLN A 177 29.27 -8.73 -3.50
CA GLN A 177 27.87 -8.66 -3.07
C GLN A 177 27.54 -9.63 -1.91
N GLY A 178 28.53 -10.33 -1.33
CA GLY A 178 28.34 -11.15 -0.14
C GLY A 178 27.86 -12.58 -0.38
N LYS A 179 27.80 -13.08 -1.63
CA LYS A 179 27.28 -14.42 -1.97
C LYS A 179 28.39 -15.47 -1.96
N ILE A 180 28.05 -16.71 -1.55
CA ILE A 180 28.97 -17.87 -1.58
C ILE A 180 29.39 -18.14 -3.03
N GLY A 181 30.70 -18.13 -3.29
CA GLY A 181 31.25 -18.31 -4.63
C GLY A 181 31.19 -19.76 -5.11
N PHE A 182 30.32 -20.03 -6.08
CA PHE A 182 30.34 -21.21 -6.97
C PHE A 182 30.73 -20.75 -8.38
N SER A 183 31.58 -21.55 -9.07
CA SER A 183 31.96 -21.30 -10.46
C SER A 183 30.78 -21.50 -11.42
N LYS A 184 30.92 -21.02 -12.67
CA LYS A 184 29.90 -21.25 -13.71
C LYS A 184 29.70 -22.75 -13.94
N GLU A 185 30.77 -23.53 -14.06
CA GLU A 185 30.69 -24.97 -14.30
C GLU A 185 30.06 -25.73 -13.12
N GLU A 186 30.37 -25.31 -11.89
CA GLU A 186 29.79 -25.91 -10.68
C GLU A 186 28.28 -25.65 -10.60
N MET A 187 27.85 -24.41 -10.84
CA MET A 187 26.43 -24.06 -10.84
C MET A 187 25.66 -24.80 -11.95
N GLU A 188 26.26 -24.97 -13.12
CA GLU A 188 25.70 -25.77 -14.21
C GLU A 188 25.61 -27.25 -13.85
N THR A 189 26.63 -27.80 -13.17
CA THR A 189 26.63 -29.19 -12.68
C THR A 189 25.54 -29.42 -11.64
N ILE A 190 25.37 -28.48 -10.70
CA ILE A 190 24.29 -28.50 -9.69
C ILE A 190 22.93 -28.51 -10.40
N ALA A 191 22.70 -27.55 -11.31
CA ALA A 191 21.43 -27.46 -12.02
C ALA A 191 21.12 -28.74 -12.81
N MET A 192 22.11 -29.27 -13.55
CA MET A 192 21.96 -30.49 -14.34
C MET A 192 21.65 -31.71 -13.47
N ARG A 193 22.39 -31.92 -12.38
CA ARG A 193 22.21 -33.09 -11.50
C ARG A 193 20.94 -33.04 -10.65
N GLU A 194 20.41 -31.84 -10.42
CA GLU A 194 19.14 -31.60 -9.72
C GLU A 194 17.92 -31.64 -10.67
N GLY A 195 18.17 -31.84 -11.98
CA GLY A 195 17.13 -31.86 -13.01
C GLY A 195 16.49 -30.49 -13.25
N ILE A 196 17.22 -29.41 -12.99
CA ILE A 196 16.80 -28.03 -13.23
C ILE A 196 17.17 -27.69 -14.67
N GLU A 197 16.16 -27.55 -15.53
CA GLU A 197 16.37 -27.13 -16.92
C GLU A 197 16.94 -25.71 -16.99
N VAL A 198 18.05 -25.56 -17.69
CA VAL A 198 18.68 -24.27 -17.98
C VAL A 198 18.69 -24.08 -19.50
N PRO A 199 18.05 -23.02 -20.02
CA PRO A 199 18.11 -22.69 -21.44
C PRO A 199 19.54 -22.56 -21.97
N GLU A 200 19.75 -22.94 -23.23
CA GLU A 200 21.02 -22.75 -23.93
C GLU A 200 21.25 -21.29 -24.33
N GLY A 201 22.53 -20.92 -24.52
CA GLY A 201 22.97 -19.56 -24.90
C GLY A 201 23.62 -18.77 -23.77
N ASP A 202 24.50 -17.82 -24.08
CA ASP A 202 25.18 -17.01 -23.05
C ASP A 202 24.25 -15.97 -22.39
N TRP A 203 23.19 -15.59 -23.10
CA TRP A 203 22.16 -14.67 -22.65
C TRP A 203 20.81 -15.35 -22.71
N ILE A 204 20.03 -15.23 -21.64
CA ILE A 204 18.71 -15.82 -21.51
C ILE A 204 17.69 -14.70 -21.35
N TRP A 205 16.61 -14.77 -22.11
CA TRP A 205 15.50 -13.85 -21.95
C TRP A 205 14.74 -14.14 -20.65
N GLN A 206 14.57 -13.11 -19.85
CA GLN A 206 13.71 -13.12 -18.67
C GLN A 206 12.53 -12.18 -18.93
N ASP A 207 11.32 -12.75 -18.93
CA ASP A 207 10.10 -11.95 -19.04
C ASP A 207 9.99 -10.97 -17.86
N GLY A 208 9.49 -9.77 -18.16
CA GLY A 208 9.07 -8.81 -17.14
C GLY A 208 7.73 -9.18 -16.53
N ASP A 209 7.22 -8.30 -15.69
CA ASP A 209 6.00 -8.54 -14.91
C ASP A 209 4.78 -8.82 -15.79
N ILE A 210 4.53 -8.00 -16.81
CA ILE A 210 3.33 -8.11 -17.65
C ILE A 210 3.29 -9.44 -18.44
N PRO A 211 4.32 -9.83 -19.21
CA PRO A 211 4.27 -11.10 -19.93
C PRO A 211 4.13 -12.33 -19.02
N GLN A 212 4.77 -12.34 -17.84
CA GLN A 212 4.61 -13.43 -16.89
C GLN A 212 3.16 -13.55 -16.41
N GLN A 213 2.56 -12.42 -16.04
CA GLN A 213 1.19 -12.36 -15.51
C GLN A 213 0.16 -12.68 -16.60
N MET A 214 0.39 -12.23 -17.83
CA MET A 214 -0.42 -12.57 -19.01
C MET A 214 -0.46 -14.07 -19.28
N LYS A 215 0.69 -14.75 -19.19
CA LYS A 215 0.78 -16.21 -19.40
C LYS A 215 0.06 -17.00 -18.31
N LYS A 216 0.13 -16.53 -17.06
CA LYS A 216 -0.48 -17.19 -15.89
C LYS A 216 -1.99 -16.93 -15.76
N GLY A 217 -2.52 -15.90 -16.40
CA GLY A 217 -3.90 -15.48 -16.17
C GLY A 217 -4.11 -14.75 -14.85
N ALA A 218 -3.05 -14.19 -14.29
CA ALA A 218 -3.11 -13.42 -13.06
C ALA A 218 -3.67 -12.01 -13.32
N TRP A 219 -4.08 -11.32 -12.26
CA TRP A 219 -4.51 -9.94 -12.33
C TRP A 219 -3.32 -9.01 -12.08
N SER A 220 -3.15 -8.01 -12.92
CA SER A 220 -2.07 -7.03 -12.84
C SER A 220 -2.61 -5.69 -12.39
N VAL A 221 -2.05 -5.12 -11.32
CA VAL A 221 -2.40 -3.79 -10.81
C VAL A 221 -1.20 -2.87 -10.96
N LEU A 222 -1.28 -1.95 -11.91
CA LEU A 222 -0.30 -0.89 -12.15
C LEU A 222 -0.67 0.32 -11.32
N ASP A 223 -0.02 0.47 -10.18
CA ASP A 223 -0.23 1.65 -9.35
C ASP A 223 0.59 2.82 -9.84
N GLU A 224 -0.03 4.00 -9.79
CA GLU A 224 0.64 5.26 -10.06
C GLU A 224 1.16 5.38 -11.48
N VAL A 225 0.45 4.86 -12.49
CA VAL A 225 0.98 4.81 -13.88
C VAL A 225 1.40 6.15 -14.46
N ASN A 226 0.93 7.26 -13.90
CA ASN A 226 1.31 8.61 -14.28
C ASN A 226 2.58 9.16 -13.59
N THR A 227 3.36 8.33 -12.90
CA THR A 227 4.67 8.70 -12.34
C THR A 227 5.84 8.22 -13.18
N CYS A 228 5.63 7.24 -14.06
CA CYS A 228 6.67 6.78 -14.98
C CYS A 228 6.64 7.56 -16.30
N GLU A 229 7.71 7.44 -17.07
CA GLU A 229 7.80 8.06 -18.39
C GLU A 229 6.74 7.50 -19.36
N SER A 230 6.11 8.38 -20.12
CA SER A 230 5.02 8.00 -21.05
C SER A 230 5.46 6.96 -22.09
N GLN A 231 6.74 6.92 -22.46
CA GLN A 231 7.28 5.96 -23.43
C GLN A 231 7.16 4.51 -22.95
N ILE A 232 7.25 4.28 -21.64
CA ILE A 232 7.09 2.95 -21.04
C ILE A 232 5.64 2.48 -21.18
N LEU A 233 4.67 3.38 -20.96
CA LEU A 233 3.24 3.07 -21.07
C LEU A 233 2.81 2.71 -22.50
N VAL A 234 3.53 3.20 -23.53
CA VAL A 234 3.28 2.83 -24.93
C VAL A 234 3.48 1.33 -25.16
N ARG A 235 4.39 0.68 -24.42
CA ARG A 235 4.60 -0.77 -24.52
C ARG A 235 3.36 -1.56 -24.07
N LEU A 236 2.46 -0.96 -23.28
CA LEU A 236 1.22 -1.59 -22.84
C LEU A 236 0.08 -1.48 -23.86
N ASN A 237 0.19 -0.64 -24.89
CA ASN A 237 -0.90 -0.37 -25.83
C ASN A 237 -1.49 -1.65 -26.42
N ALA A 238 -0.63 -2.60 -26.84
CA ALA A 238 -1.08 -3.87 -27.39
C ALA A 238 -1.90 -4.71 -26.38
N VAL A 239 -1.59 -4.60 -25.09
CA VAL A 239 -2.29 -5.33 -24.00
C VAL A 239 -3.65 -4.70 -23.68
N LEU A 240 -3.85 -3.43 -24.01
CA LEU A 240 -5.10 -2.70 -23.79
C LEU A 240 -6.16 -2.99 -24.85
N GLU A 241 -5.75 -3.49 -26.01
CA GLU A 241 -6.69 -3.89 -27.06
C GLU A 241 -7.43 -5.19 -26.68
N LYS A 242 -8.67 -5.33 -27.17
CA LYS A 242 -9.47 -6.54 -26.93
C LYS A 242 -8.81 -7.76 -27.58
N ASN A 243 -8.58 -8.82 -26.80
CA ASN A 243 -7.77 -9.98 -27.21
C ASN A 243 -6.35 -9.61 -27.66
N GLY A 244 -5.84 -8.46 -27.19
CA GLY A 244 -4.53 -7.97 -27.56
C GLY A 244 -3.41 -8.90 -27.10
N GLU A 245 -2.42 -9.09 -27.97
CA GLU A 245 -1.25 -9.91 -27.73
C GLU A 245 -0.02 -9.01 -27.56
N LEU A 246 0.86 -9.36 -26.61
CA LEU A 246 2.08 -8.59 -26.39
C LEU A 246 3.18 -9.12 -27.30
N VAL A 247 3.67 -8.27 -28.21
CA VAL A 247 4.82 -8.59 -29.06
C VAL A 247 6.11 -8.10 -28.39
N LEU A 248 6.97 -9.05 -28.04
CA LEU A 248 8.28 -8.78 -27.46
C LEU A 248 9.29 -8.47 -28.57
N SER A 249 9.29 -7.22 -29.04
CA SER A 249 10.25 -6.72 -30.03
C SER A 249 11.71 -6.97 -29.62
N GLU A 250 11.98 -6.92 -28.31
CA GLU A 250 13.27 -7.12 -27.67
C GLU A 250 13.71 -8.60 -27.63
N ASN A 251 12.77 -9.53 -27.87
CA ASN A 251 12.99 -10.98 -27.85
C ASN A 251 12.56 -11.62 -29.18
N GLY A 252 13.07 -11.10 -30.28
CA GLY A 252 12.85 -11.65 -31.62
C GLY A 252 11.40 -11.62 -32.07
N SER A 253 10.63 -10.62 -31.63
CA SER A 253 9.21 -10.44 -31.96
C SER A 253 8.33 -11.63 -31.55
N LYS A 254 8.72 -12.34 -30.48
CA LYS A 254 7.88 -13.40 -29.90
C LYS A 254 6.56 -12.80 -29.40
N VAL A 255 5.48 -13.50 -29.71
CA VAL A 255 4.14 -13.14 -29.28
C VAL A 255 3.84 -13.83 -27.95
N VAL A 256 3.38 -13.06 -26.98
CA VAL A 256 2.95 -13.56 -25.68
C VAL A 256 1.44 -13.72 -25.70
N PRO A 257 0.92 -14.96 -25.61
CA PRO A 257 -0.52 -15.19 -25.62
C PRO A 257 -1.15 -14.62 -24.35
N ARG A 258 -2.33 -14.01 -24.49
CA ARG A 258 -3.13 -13.52 -23.38
C ARG A 258 -3.99 -14.65 -22.82
N HIS A 259 -3.81 -14.98 -21.55
CA HIS A 259 -4.68 -15.93 -20.87
C HIS A 259 -6.09 -15.34 -20.67
N LYS A 260 -7.15 -16.15 -20.83
CA LYS A 260 -8.57 -15.72 -20.75
C LYS A 260 -8.95 -15.03 -19.42
N ASP A 261 -8.25 -15.39 -18.34
CA ASP A 261 -8.50 -14.87 -16.99
C ASP A 261 -7.61 -13.68 -16.61
N PHE A 262 -6.66 -13.31 -17.47
CA PHE A 262 -5.80 -12.15 -17.25
C PHE A 262 -6.62 -10.87 -17.25
N ARG A 263 -6.39 -10.00 -16.25
CA ARG A 263 -7.04 -8.69 -16.16
C ARG A 263 -6.01 -7.64 -15.82
N LEU A 264 -6.09 -6.49 -16.48
CA LEU A 264 -5.18 -5.38 -16.29
C LEU A 264 -5.92 -4.19 -15.67
N PHE A 265 -5.39 -3.71 -14.56
CA PHE A 265 -5.86 -2.56 -13.83
C PHE A 265 -4.76 -1.53 -13.74
N ALA A 266 -5.12 -0.26 -13.80
CA ALA A 266 -4.24 0.86 -13.51
C ALA A 266 -4.90 1.81 -12.51
N THR A 267 -4.11 2.38 -11.62
CA THR A 267 -4.56 3.41 -10.69
C THR A 267 -3.73 4.68 -10.86
N VAL A 268 -4.40 5.83 -10.75
CA VAL A 268 -3.74 7.14 -10.81
C VAL A 268 -4.31 8.07 -9.76
N ASN A 269 -3.43 8.92 -9.22
CA ASN A 269 -3.84 10.14 -8.54
C ASN A 269 -3.90 11.26 -9.59
N PRO A 270 -4.84 12.22 -9.47
CA PRO A 270 -4.99 13.28 -10.47
C PRO A 270 -3.70 14.11 -10.60
N PRO A 271 -3.31 14.53 -11.82
CA PRO A 271 -2.14 15.37 -12.03
C PRO A 271 -2.41 16.81 -11.59
N GLY A 272 -1.37 17.48 -11.06
CA GLY A 272 -1.45 18.87 -10.62
C GLY A 272 -1.94 19.05 -9.18
N GLY A 273 -2.10 20.30 -8.77
CA GLY A 273 -2.45 20.66 -7.40
C GLY A 273 -1.41 20.15 -6.38
N ARG A 274 -1.86 19.27 -5.47
CA ARG A 274 -1.05 18.67 -4.41
C ARG A 274 -0.17 17.50 -4.87
N TYR A 275 -0.48 16.87 -6.02
CA TYR A 275 0.25 15.71 -6.51
C TYR A 275 1.36 16.12 -7.51
N LYS A 276 2.45 16.68 -6.97
CA LYS A 276 3.64 17.02 -7.75
C LYS A 276 4.28 15.77 -8.38
N GLY A 277 4.86 15.92 -9.57
CA GLY A 277 5.52 14.82 -10.29
C GLY A 277 4.59 13.86 -11.03
N ARG A 278 3.28 14.11 -11.04
CA ARG A 278 2.29 13.34 -11.81
C ARG A 278 2.12 13.92 -13.21
N ILE A 279 2.33 13.08 -14.22
CA ILE A 279 2.26 13.46 -15.64
C ILE A 279 0.80 13.30 -16.12
N PRO A 280 0.17 14.31 -16.75
CA PRO A 280 -1.12 14.12 -17.39
C PRO A 280 -1.03 13.04 -18.49
N LEU A 281 -1.92 12.05 -18.41
CA LEU A 281 -2.04 11.02 -19.44
C LEU A 281 -2.74 11.59 -20.67
N SER A 282 -2.34 11.16 -21.87
CA SER A 282 -2.97 11.63 -23.11
C SER A 282 -4.40 11.07 -23.24
N ALA A 283 -5.28 11.82 -23.91
CA ALA A 283 -6.66 11.41 -24.14
C ALA A 283 -6.75 10.09 -24.93
N GLU A 284 -5.83 9.89 -25.88
CA GLU A 284 -5.73 8.66 -26.68
C GLU A 284 -5.33 7.46 -25.82
N TRP A 285 -4.43 7.65 -24.85
CA TRP A 285 -4.06 6.55 -23.97
C TRP A 285 -5.22 6.19 -23.06
N ILE A 286 -5.88 7.20 -22.45
CA ILE A 286 -7.06 7.01 -21.59
C ILE A 286 -8.21 6.34 -22.35
N SER A 287 -8.43 6.65 -23.63
CA SER A 287 -9.58 6.11 -24.39
C SER A 287 -9.55 4.60 -24.60
N ARG A 288 -8.40 3.94 -24.38
CA ARG A 288 -8.25 2.48 -24.41
C ARG A 288 -8.66 1.81 -23.11
N TRP A 289 -8.83 2.58 -22.04
CA TRP A 289 -9.24 2.08 -20.75
C TRP A 289 -10.74 2.27 -20.53
N PHE A 290 -11.34 1.36 -19.78
CA PHE A 290 -12.56 1.68 -19.05
C PHE A 290 -12.19 2.64 -17.91
N PHE A 291 -12.24 3.94 -18.19
CA PHE A 291 -11.83 4.98 -17.27
C PHE A 291 -12.94 5.29 -16.25
N GLN A 292 -12.58 5.33 -14.97
CA GLN A 292 -13.45 5.75 -13.87
C GLN A 292 -12.74 6.80 -13.03
N ASN A 293 -13.33 8.00 -12.97
CA ASN A 293 -12.92 9.03 -12.02
C ASN A 293 -13.78 8.91 -10.76
N LEU A 294 -13.12 8.66 -9.63
CA LEU A 294 -13.71 8.47 -8.32
C LEU A 294 -13.74 9.77 -7.51
N GLY A 295 -12.98 10.79 -7.94
CA GLY A 295 -12.87 12.07 -7.23
C GLY A 295 -12.35 11.90 -5.79
N ILE A 296 -12.93 12.71 -4.91
CA ILE A 296 -12.67 12.71 -3.47
C ILE A 296 -13.73 11.82 -2.81
N LEU A 297 -13.32 11.09 -1.76
CA LEU A 297 -14.27 10.32 -0.97
C LEU A 297 -15.33 11.27 -0.35
N PRO A 298 -16.63 10.97 -0.42
CA PRO A 298 -17.65 11.75 0.28
C PRO A 298 -17.40 11.78 1.79
N LYS A 299 -17.61 12.94 2.42
CA LYS A 299 -17.39 13.14 3.86
C LYS A 299 -18.26 12.21 4.71
N GLU A 300 -19.49 11.96 4.26
CA GLU A 300 -20.45 11.07 4.92
C GLU A 300 -19.92 9.64 4.96
N VAL A 301 -19.30 9.18 3.86
CA VAL A 301 -18.68 7.86 3.78
C VAL A 301 -17.45 7.78 4.69
N ALA A 302 -16.63 8.83 4.76
CA ALA A 302 -15.49 8.88 5.69
C ALA A 302 -15.95 8.76 7.15
N MET A 303 -16.98 9.54 7.54
CA MET A 303 -17.59 9.48 8.87
C MET A 303 -18.12 8.07 9.17
N GLN A 304 -18.84 7.47 8.21
CA GLN A 304 -19.41 6.14 8.36
C GLN A 304 -18.33 5.08 8.60
N ARG A 305 -17.23 5.12 7.82
CA ARG A 305 -16.13 4.16 7.98
C ARG A 305 -15.48 4.24 9.37
N LEU A 306 -15.21 5.44 9.86
CA LEU A 306 -14.62 5.64 11.19
C LEU A 306 -15.53 5.14 12.31
N ILE A 307 -16.81 5.48 12.25
CA ILE A 307 -17.81 5.08 13.24
C ILE A 307 -18.02 3.55 13.22
N GLN A 308 -18.14 2.96 12.03
CA GLN A 308 -18.30 1.50 11.87
C GLN A 308 -17.08 0.72 12.34
N ALA A 309 -15.88 1.28 12.20
CA ALA A 309 -14.65 0.65 12.68
C ALA A 309 -14.62 0.48 14.22
N GLU A 310 -15.46 1.24 14.95
CA GLU A 310 -15.69 1.06 16.39
C GLU A 310 -16.90 0.16 16.71
N GLY A 311 -17.45 -0.55 15.70
CA GLY A 311 -18.57 -1.47 15.87
C GLY A 311 -19.94 -0.80 16.05
N VAL A 312 -20.02 0.52 15.86
CA VAL A 312 -21.27 1.27 16.00
C VAL A 312 -22.17 1.02 14.78
N LYS A 313 -23.40 0.56 15.03
CA LYS A 313 -24.42 0.41 13.98
C LYS A 313 -24.97 1.78 13.59
N ILE A 314 -24.89 2.12 12.31
CA ILE A 314 -25.44 3.37 11.77
C ILE A 314 -26.85 3.07 11.25
N LYS A 315 -27.88 3.49 11.99
CA LYS A 315 -29.29 3.38 11.57
C LYS A 315 -29.85 4.68 10.97
N ASP A 316 -29.26 5.83 11.29
CA ASP A 316 -29.90 7.15 11.15
C ASP A 316 -29.26 8.08 10.10
N ILE A 317 -28.36 7.59 9.24
CA ILE A 317 -27.91 8.36 8.07
C ILE A 317 -28.77 7.92 6.89
N ASP A 318 -29.65 8.80 6.39
CA ASP A 318 -30.47 8.57 5.21
C ASP A 318 -29.59 8.35 3.99
N THR A 319 -29.27 7.09 3.77
CA THR A 319 -28.56 6.55 2.63
C THR A 319 -29.30 5.26 2.33
N ASN A 320 -30.36 5.38 1.53
CA ASN A 320 -31.33 4.33 1.20
C ASN A 320 -30.75 3.07 0.52
N GLN A 321 -29.44 2.82 0.61
CA GLN A 321 -28.74 1.66 0.03
C GLN A 321 -27.70 1.02 0.96
N LEU A 322 -27.60 1.41 2.24
CA LEU A 322 -26.62 0.78 3.14
C LEU A 322 -27.14 -0.54 3.70
N ARG A 323 -26.50 -1.65 3.30
CA ARG A 323 -26.67 -2.96 3.92
C ARG A 323 -25.32 -3.62 4.13
N MET A 324 -25.04 -3.96 5.38
CA MET A 324 -23.82 -4.65 5.80
C MET A 324 -23.88 -6.14 5.46
N SER A 325 -22.76 -6.74 5.00
CA SER A 325 -22.64 -8.20 4.98
C SER A 325 -22.01 -8.82 6.24
N ASN A 326 -21.26 -8.12 7.10
CA ASN A 326 -20.83 -8.73 8.37
C ASN A 326 -20.26 -7.75 9.43
N PRO A 327 -20.99 -7.42 10.51
CA PRO A 327 -20.44 -6.67 11.65
C PRO A 327 -19.45 -7.47 12.53
N GLU A 328 -19.36 -8.80 12.33
CA GLU A 328 -18.73 -9.71 13.29
C GLU A 328 -17.21 -9.91 13.10
N ARG A 329 -16.57 -9.24 12.12
CA ARG A 329 -15.19 -9.54 11.69
C ARG A 329 -14.12 -8.48 11.99
N ILE A 330 -14.36 -7.56 12.92
CA ILE A 330 -13.39 -6.52 13.30
C ILE A 330 -12.53 -7.01 14.48
N SER A 331 -11.21 -6.84 14.36
CA SER A 331 -10.09 -7.21 15.26
C SER A 331 -10.38 -7.24 16.79
N PRO A 332 -9.66 -8.06 17.60
CA PRO A 332 -9.86 -8.19 19.05
C PRO A 332 -9.36 -7.01 19.90
N GLU A 333 -8.94 -5.90 19.29
CA GLU A 333 -8.47 -4.72 20.03
C GLU A 333 -9.64 -3.99 20.70
N THR A 334 -9.39 -3.44 21.90
CA THR A 334 -10.36 -2.61 22.62
C THR A 334 -10.83 -1.45 21.75
N ARG A 335 -12.14 -1.39 21.51
CA ARG A 335 -12.79 -0.33 20.75
C ARG A 335 -13.01 0.89 21.64
N LEU A 336 -13.10 2.07 21.04
CA LEU A 336 -13.49 3.28 21.76
C LEU A 336 -14.90 3.15 22.35
N THR A 337 -15.77 2.34 21.75
CA THR A 337 -17.11 2.00 22.27
C THR A 337 -17.09 1.06 23.47
N ASP A 338 -15.99 0.33 23.67
CA ASP A 338 -15.78 -0.48 24.87
C ASP A 338 -15.46 0.42 26.07
N ILE A 339 -14.90 1.61 25.83
CA ILE A 339 -14.46 2.57 26.87
C ILE A 339 -15.48 3.71 27.06
N TYR A 340 -16.01 4.26 25.97
CA TYR A 340 -16.88 5.43 25.92
C TYR A 340 -18.27 5.08 25.37
N SER A 341 -19.24 6.00 25.48
CA SER A 341 -20.58 5.81 24.93
C SER A 341 -20.60 5.90 23.40
N GLU A 342 -21.50 5.16 22.74
CA GLU A 342 -21.65 5.21 21.28
C GLU A 342 -21.97 6.63 20.77
N GLU A 343 -22.77 7.39 21.50
CA GLU A 343 -23.12 8.77 21.18
C GLU A 343 -21.89 9.69 21.17
N TRP A 344 -21.01 9.50 22.14
CA TRP A 344 -19.78 10.27 22.25
C TRP A 344 -18.80 9.94 21.12
N VAL A 345 -18.61 8.65 20.81
CA VAL A 345 -17.76 8.19 19.71
C VAL A 345 -18.27 8.72 18.36
N LYS A 346 -19.59 8.74 18.16
CA LYS A 346 -20.21 9.36 16.97
C LYS A 346 -19.90 10.86 16.89
N ASP A 347 -20.14 11.61 17.97
CA ASP A 347 -19.88 13.06 18.02
C ASP A 347 -18.40 13.40 17.74
N LEU A 348 -17.47 12.65 18.34
CA LEU A 348 -16.04 12.78 18.10
C LEU A 348 -15.69 12.65 16.61
N PHE A 349 -16.09 11.55 15.97
CA PHE A 349 -15.69 11.31 14.58
C PHE A 349 -16.41 12.22 13.59
N ILE A 350 -17.64 12.63 13.86
CA ILE A 350 -18.34 13.64 13.04
C ILE A 350 -17.52 14.94 13.05
N LYS A 351 -17.19 15.47 14.23
CA LYS A 351 -16.43 16.73 14.36
C LYS A 351 -15.01 16.62 13.80
N TYR A 352 -14.35 15.48 14.03
CA TYR A 352 -13.02 15.22 13.47
C TYR A 352 -13.01 15.20 11.94
N VAL A 353 -13.98 14.52 11.30
CA VAL A 353 -14.06 14.48 9.84
C VAL A 353 -14.41 15.86 9.28
N GLU A 354 -15.31 16.62 9.91
CA GLU A 354 -15.59 18.01 9.51
C GLU A 354 -14.34 18.88 9.56
N PHE A 355 -13.55 18.78 10.63
CA PHE A 355 -12.25 19.43 10.75
C PHE A 355 -11.30 19.04 9.61
N ARG A 356 -11.14 17.74 9.34
CA ARG A 356 -10.23 17.24 8.31
C ARG A 356 -10.60 17.74 6.92
N TYR A 357 -11.88 17.65 6.54
CA TYR A 357 -12.33 18.12 5.22
C TYR A 357 -12.18 19.64 5.09
N LYS A 358 -12.45 20.40 6.15
CA LYS A 358 -12.21 21.85 6.13
C LYS A 358 -10.73 22.19 5.98
N LEU A 359 -9.82 21.43 6.60
CA LEU A 359 -8.38 21.57 6.36
C LEU A 359 -7.99 21.27 4.90
N GLN A 360 -8.58 20.22 4.31
CA GLN A 360 -8.34 19.89 2.90
C GLN A 360 -8.81 21.03 1.97
N ASP A 361 -9.98 21.61 2.24
CA ASP A 361 -10.52 22.74 1.48
C ASP A 361 -9.61 23.98 1.59
N MET A 362 -9.13 24.28 2.79
CA MET A 362 -8.18 25.38 3.02
C MET A 362 -6.85 25.16 2.29
N LEU A 363 -6.32 23.93 2.25
CA LEU A 363 -5.14 23.59 1.46
C LEU A 363 -5.38 23.72 -0.05
N ALA A 364 -6.56 23.29 -0.53
CA ALA A 364 -6.95 23.37 -1.93
C ALA A 364 -7.10 24.82 -2.40
N ASN A 365 -7.61 25.70 -1.54
CA ASN A 365 -7.79 27.12 -1.82
C ASN A 365 -6.50 27.96 -1.64
N ASN A 366 -5.39 27.35 -1.22
CA ASN A 366 -4.13 28.02 -0.86
C ASN A 366 -4.25 28.94 0.38
N ASP A 367 -5.22 28.71 1.25
CA ASP A 367 -5.33 29.42 2.54
C ASP A 367 -4.28 28.94 3.55
N LEU A 368 -3.73 27.74 3.34
CA LEU A 368 -2.68 27.09 4.13
C LEU A 368 -1.55 26.61 3.21
N ALA A 369 -0.31 26.61 3.73
CA ALA A 369 0.88 26.09 3.05
C ALA A 369 1.13 26.71 1.66
N ASN A 370 0.73 27.98 1.47
CA ASN A 370 0.88 28.68 0.18
C ASN A 370 2.35 28.86 -0.23
N ASN A 371 3.24 29.06 0.75
CA ASN A 371 4.67 29.30 0.53
C ASN A 371 5.54 28.04 0.70
N GLU A 372 4.94 26.87 0.87
CA GLU A 372 5.70 25.65 1.12
C GLU A 372 6.13 24.96 -0.18
N TYR A 373 7.39 24.53 -0.21
CA TYR A 373 7.95 23.86 -1.39
C TYR A 373 7.23 22.54 -1.69
N GLN A 374 6.78 21.81 -0.68
CA GLN A 374 6.01 20.59 -0.85
C GLN A 374 4.71 20.66 -0.03
N LYS A 375 3.57 20.64 -0.74
CA LYS A 375 2.28 20.49 -0.09
C LYS A 375 2.08 19.02 0.29
N PHE A 376 1.74 18.78 1.54
CA PHE A 376 1.32 17.47 2.04
C PHE A 376 -0.20 17.29 1.88
N ASP A 377 -0.68 16.08 2.15
CA ASP A 377 -2.10 15.72 2.04
C ASP A 377 -2.61 15.15 3.37
N PHE A 378 -3.93 15.19 3.51
CA PHE A 378 -4.64 14.54 4.61
C PHE A 378 -5.55 13.47 4.03
N ASP A 379 -5.40 12.22 4.44
CA ASP A 379 -6.16 11.12 3.85
C ASP A 379 -6.64 10.10 4.89
N GLN A 380 -7.26 9.01 4.44
CA GLN A 380 -7.81 7.98 5.35
C GLN A 380 -6.75 7.30 6.23
N ARG A 381 -5.45 7.43 5.92
CA ARG A 381 -4.38 6.96 6.80
C ARG A 381 -4.25 7.85 8.04
N ASP A 382 -4.52 9.14 7.92
CA ASP A 382 -4.57 10.05 9.08
C ASP A 382 -5.80 9.73 9.96
N ASP A 383 -6.93 9.35 9.36
CA ASP A 383 -8.14 8.90 10.08
C ASP A 383 -7.80 7.69 11.00
N ARG A 384 -7.09 6.70 10.46
CA ARG A 384 -6.63 5.54 11.23
C ARG A 384 -5.66 5.96 12.34
N ARG A 385 -4.66 6.79 12.03
CA ARG A 385 -3.67 7.26 13.02
C ARG A 385 -4.32 8.05 14.16
N PHE A 386 -5.31 8.89 13.84
CA PHE A 386 -6.07 9.64 14.84
C PHE A 386 -6.81 8.69 15.79
N ARG A 387 -7.54 7.73 15.24
CA ARG A 387 -8.24 6.71 16.02
C ARG A 387 -7.27 5.93 16.92
N ASP A 388 -6.17 5.44 16.36
CA ASP A 388 -5.18 4.63 17.08
C ASP A 388 -4.48 5.48 18.18
N PHE A 389 -4.29 6.79 17.95
CA PHE A 389 -3.80 7.73 18.97
C PHE A 389 -4.78 7.89 20.13
N ILE A 390 -6.06 8.17 19.86
CA ILE A 390 -7.08 8.31 20.93
C ILE A 390 -7.17 7.01 21.76
N ARG A 391 -7.12 5.85 21.10
CA ARG A 391 -7.10 4.54 21.78
C ARG A 391 -5.88 4.34 22.68
N SER A 392 -4.75 4.97 22.38
CA SER A 392 -3.51 4.81 23.17
C SER A 392 -3.51 5.62 24.46
N PHE A 393 -4.36 6.65 24.57
CA PHE A 393 -4.36 7.58 25.71
C PHE A 393 -5.67 7.58 26.53
N TYR A 394 -6.54 6.58 26.33
CA TYR A 394 -7.87 6.49 26.96
C TYR A 394 -7.88 6.53 28.51
N GLU A 395 -6.77 6.17 29.15
CA GLU A 395 -6.62 6.16 30.61
C GLU A 395 -6.62 7.58 31.20
N ASN A 396 -6.20 8.59 30.44
CA ASN A 396 -6.14 9.97 30.89
C ASN A 396 -7.54 10.59 31.01
N ASP A 397 -7.81 11.34 32.09
CA ASP A 397 -9.12 11.94 32.34
C ASP A 397 -9.43 13.17 31.48
N ASN A 398 -8.42 13.75 30.83
CA ASN A 398 -8.59 14.95 30.01
C ASN A 398 -8.76 14.62 28.51
N THR A 399 -9.94 14.10 28.16
CA THR A 399 -10.22 13.62 26.79
C THR A 399 -10.10 14.73 25.73
N ASN A 400 -10.50 15.97 26.07
CA ASN A 400 -10.39 17.11 25.16
C ASN A 400 -8.93 17.48 24.89
N GLN A 401 -8.08 17.47 25.90
CA GLN A 401 -6.64 17.71 25.71
C GLN A 401 -6.02 16.65 24.79
N ILE A 402 -6.37 15.37 24.97
CA ILE A 402 -5.86 14.28 24.12
C ILE A 402 -6.27 14.48 22.65
N ILE A 403 -7.52 14.89 22.40
CA ILE A 403 -7.99 15.18 21.04
C ILE A 403 -7.16 16.32 20.41
N GLN A 404 -6.91 17.39 21.17
CA GLN A 404 -6.09 18.51 20.71
C GLN A 404 -4.64 18.09 20.45
N GLU A 405 -4.04 17.28 21.34
CA GLU A 405 -2.69 16.74 21.19
C GLU A 405 -2.60 15.82 19.96
N ALA A 406 -3.61 14.97 19.73
CA ALA A 406 -3.68 14.11 18.56
C ALA A 406 -3.72 14.93 17.27
N ILE A 407 -4.52 16.00 17.24
CA ILE A 407 -4.59 16.90 16.09
C ILE A 407 -3.27 17.65 15.89
N ALA A 408 -2.66 18.11 16.98
CA ALA A 408 -1.37 18.77 16.90
C ALA A 408 -0.30 17.86 16.28
N TYR A 409 -0.20 16.64 16.81
CA TYR A 409 0.73 15.64 16.34
C TYR A 409 0.53 15.25 14.87
N LEU A 410 -0.73 15.09 14.44
CA LEU A 410 -1.04 14.61 13.08
C LEU A 410 -1.10 15.71 12.01
N PHE A 411 -1.46 16.94 12.39
CA PHE A 411 -1.77 18.00 11.44
C PHE A 411 -0.89 19.23 11.60
N ILE A 412 -0.65 19.70 12.83
CA ILE A 412 0.06 20.97 13.07
C ILE A 412 1.54 20.86 12.70
N ASP A 413 2.19 19.76 13.09
CA ASP A 413 3.64 19.56 12.87
C ASP A 413 4.02 19.40 11.39
N LYS A 414 3.04 19.26 10.49
CA LYS A 414 3.27 19.23 9.04
C LYS A 414 3.53 20.63 8.47
N PHE A 415 3.08 21.70 9.12
CA PHE A 415 3.23 23.08 8.63
C PHE A 415 4.54 23.72 9.10
N SER A 416 5.29 24.31 8.18
CA SER A 416 6.50 25.07 8.48
C SER A 416 6.19 26.43 9.10
N ASN A 417 5.13 27.10 8.60
CA ASN A 417 4.73 28.46 8.96
C ASN A 417 3.89 28.51 10.26
N GLU A 418 4.30 29.32 11.23
CA GLU A 418 3.59 29.48 12.51
C GLU A 418 2.18 30.07 12.34
N LEU A 419 1.96 30.92 11.34
CA LEU A 419 0.61 31.45 11.06
C LEU A 419 -0.36 30.33 10.65
N ASP A 420 0.12 29.39 9.84
CA ASP A 420 -0.69 28.25 9.39
C ASP A 420 -0.90 27.25 10.53
N ARG A 421 0.11 27.02 11.38
CA ARG A 421 -0.04 26.27 12.63
C ARG A 421 -1.12 26.87 13.53
N GLN A 422 -1.13 28.20 13.68
CA GLN A 422 -2.14 28.87 14.50
C GLN A 422 -3.55 28.72 13.92
N LYS A 423 -3.75 28.88 12.61
CA LYS A 423 -5.05 28.62 11.96
C LYS A 423 -5.54 27.20 12.22
N VAL A 424 -4.64 26.21 12.17
CA VAL A 424 -4.98 24.80 12.45
C VAL A 424 -5.33 24.61 13.92
N ARG A 425 -4.62 25.25 14.86
CA ARG A 425 -4.99 25.26 16.30
C ARG A 425 -6.37 25.85 16.54
N ASP A 426 -6.66 27.01 15.95
CA ASP A 426 -7.95 27.69 16.10
C ASP A 426 -9.08 26.81 15.55
N LEU A 427 -8.84 26.12 14.43
CA LEU A 427 -9.79 25.18 13.87
C LEU A 427 -9.94 23.90 14.72
N ALA A 428 -8.85 23.40 15.31
CA ALA A 428 -8.87 22.25 16.20
C ALA A 428 -9.64 22.54 17.50
N GLN A 429 -9.51 23.75 18.05
CA GLN A 429 -10.29 24.20 19.22
C GLN A 429 -11.79 24.22 18.95
N ALA A 430 -12.22 24.39 17.68
CA ALA A 430 -13.62 24.30 17.30
C ALA A 430 -14.18 22.87 17.40
N ILE A 431 -13.31 21.84 17.48
CA ILE A 431 -13.70 20.45 17.80
C ILE A 431 -14.01 20.36 19.30
N ASN A 432 -15.14 20.95 19.70
CA ASN A 432 -15.61 20.92 21.07
C ASN A 432 -16.46 19.66 21.30
N VAL A 433 -15.82 18.51 21.52
CA VAL A 433 -16.50 17.27 21.90
C VAL A 433 -16.89 17.36 23.38
N ALA A 434 -18.14 17.01 23.72
CA ALA A 434 -18.55 16.98 25.12
C ALA A 434 -17.68 15.96 25.89
N GLU A 435 -17.37 16.17 27.17
CA GLU A 435 -16.65 15.15 27.93
C GLU A 435 -17.47 13.86 28.04
N PRO A 436 -16.86 12.67 27.85
CA PRO A 436 -17.58 11.42 27.89
C PRO A 436 -18.13 11.16 29.30
N LYS A 437 -19.44 10.92 29.42
CA LYS A 437 -20.08 10.59 30.70
C LYS A 437 -19.84 9.12 31.06
N GLY A 438 -18.97 8.89 32.05
CA GLY A 438 -18.69 7.57 32.63
C GLY A 438 -17.79 6.71 31.74
N LYS A 439 -16.50 6.60 32.10
CA LYS A 439 -15.61 5.59 31.51
C LYS A 439 -16.09 4.21 31.97
N LYS A 440 -16.31 3.30 31.02
CA LYS A 440 -16.51 1.88 31.36
C LYS A 440 -15.18 1.34 31.88
N GLU A 441 -15.19 0.57 32.98
CA GLU A 441 -14.00 -0.14 33.42
C GLU A 441 -13.65 -1.21 32.39
N VAL A 442 -12.54 -1.01 31.68
CA VAL A 442 -11.98 -1.98 30.75
C VAL A 442 -10.64 -2.46 31.30
N ALA A 443 -10.35 -3.75 31.15
CA ALA A 443 -9.04 -4.28 31.50
C ALA A 443 -7.95 -3.54 30.69
N PRO A 444 -6.84 -3.12 31.31
CA PRO A 444 -5.80 -2.39 30.62
C PRO A 444 -5.30 -3.22 29.45
N LEU A 445 -5.27 -2.61 28.26
CA LEU A 445 -4.54 -3.19 27.14
C LEU A 445 -3.09 -3.38 27.56
N THR A 446 -2.48 -4.51 27.20
CA THR A 446 -1.02 -4.62 27.24
C THR A 446 -0.48 -3.40 26.50
N PRO A 447 0.36 -2.57 27.14
CA PRO A 447 1.00 -1.47 26.44
C PRO A 447 1.58 -2.01 25.14
N PHE A 448 1.53 -1.22 24.07
CA PHE A 448 2.44 -1.47 22.97
C PHE A 448 3.81 -1.65 23.61
N GLU A 449 4.39 -2.85 23.47
CA GLU A 449 5.84 -2.96 23.55
C GLU A 449 6.31 -1.92 22.55
N LYS A 450 6.81 -0.79 23.07
CA LYS A 450 7.75 0.00 22.31
C LYS A 450 8.74 -1.06 21.84
N GLU A 451 8.84 -1.30 20.54
CA GLU A 451 10.08 -1.86 20.01
C GLU A 451 11.17 -1.07 20.73
N ASP A 452 11.99 -1.80 21.48
CA ASP A 452 12.81 -1.26 22.53
C ASP A 452 13.95 -0.45 21.90
N ILE A 453 13.64 0.77 21.43
CA ILE A 453 14.62 1.79 21.02
C ILE A 453 15.42 2.25 22.28
N GLY A 454 15.06 1.75 23.48
CA GLY A 454 15.71 2.05 24.75
C GLY A 454 17.11 1.45 24.92
N GLU A 455 17.41 0.31 24.30
CA GLU A 455 18.78 -0.24 24.32
C GLU A 455 19.69 0.54 23.34
N ASP A 456 19.20 0.88 22.15
CA ASP A 456 19.99 1.64 21.17
C ASP A 456 20.29 3.07 21.62
N GLU A 457 19.37 3.75 22.32
CA GLU A 457 19.61 5.14 22.77
C GLU A 457 20.57 5.22 23.97
N LYS A 458 20.53 4.24 24.89
CA LYS A 458 21.52 4.14 25.99
C LYS A 458 22.88 3.69 25.46
N THR A 459 22.91 2.77 24.52
CA THR A 459 24.15 2.27 23.90
C THR A 459 24.78 3.37 23.04
N ALA A 460 23.99 4.12 22.26
CA ALA A 460 24.46 5.28 21.51
C ALA A 460 24.96 6.41 22.43
N LYS A 461 24.26 6.72 23.53
CA LYS A 461 24.74 7.72 24.52
C LYS A 461 26.03 7.28 25.20
N ALA A 462 26.20 5.99 25.49
CA ALA A 462 27.41 5.43 26.07
C ALA A 462 28.58 5.37 25.06
N GLU A 463 28.32 5.07 23.79
CA GLU A 463 29.31 5.12 22.71
C GLU A 463 29.74 6.55 22.40
N ILE A 464 28.81 7.50 22.37
CA ILE A 464 29.11 8.93 22.21
C ILE A 464 29.95 9.44 23.40
N ALA A 465 29.67 9.00 24.64
CA ALA A 465 30.49 9.34 25.80
C ALA A 465 31.91 8.76 25.71
N LYS A 466 32.06 7.51 25.29
CA LYS A 466 33.38 6.87 25.03
C LYS A 466 34.15 7.55 23.90
N LEU A 467 33.46 7.98 22.83
CA LEU A 467 34.04 8.72 21.72
C LEU A 467 34.49 10.11 22.18
N LYS A 468 33.71 10.80 23.02
CA LYS A 468 34.08 12.09 23.62
C LYS A 468 35.31 11.98 24.52
N GLU A 469 35.46 10.90 25.28
CA GLU A 469 36.68 10.65 26.07
C GLU A 469 37.90 10.41 25.16
N LYS A 470 37.76 9.60 24.11
CA LYS A 470 38.85 9.34 23.14
C LYS A 470 39.26 10.57 22.32
N ILE A 471 38.38 11.55 22.16
CA ILE A 471 38.66 12.80 21.43
C ILE A 471 39.37 13.84 22.32
N LYS A 472 39.32 13.67 23.65
CA LYS A 472 39.87 14.63 24.62
C LYS A 472 41.41 14.72 24.60
N ASP A 473 42.06 13.63 24.18
CA ASP A 473 43.53 13.49 24.14
C ASP A 473 44.12 13.77 22.75
N LEU A 474 43.29 14.10 21.76
CA LEU A 474 43.75 14.52 20.43
C LEU A 474 44.09 16.01 20.46
N ASP A 475 45.31 16.37 20.05
CA ASP A 475 45.73 17.77 19.95
C ASP A 475 45.06 18.44 18.74
N LEU A 476 43.82 18.87 18.96
CA LEU A 476 42.97 19.47 17.95
C LEU A 476 43.37 20.94 17.70
N PRO A 477 43.32 21.43 16.45
CA PRO A 477 43.47 22.84 16.12
C PRO A 477 42.48 23.72 16.90
N GLU A 478 42.88 24.93 17.33
CA GLU A 478 42.10 25.80 18.21
C GLU A 478 40.63 26.02 17.79
N ALA A 479 40.36 26.08 16.49
CA ALA A 479 39.01 26.25 15.95
C ALA A 479 38.05 25.11 16.37
N HIS A 480 38.56 23.89 16.50
CA HIS A 480 37.77 22.72 16.92
C HIS A 480 37.61 22.64 18.45
N LYS A 481 38.59 23.17 19.22
CA LYS A 481 38.50 23.29 20.68
C LYS A 481 37.40 24.29 21.10
N LYS A 482 37.22 25.38 20.34
CA LYS A 482 36.12 26.36 20.56
C LYS A 482 34.72 25.77 20.37
N LEU A 483 34.51 25.00 19.30
CA LEU A 483 33.21 24.36 19.01
C LEU A 483 32.77 23.36 20.08
N LEU A 484 33.72 22.69 20.74
CA LEU A 484 33.43 21.76 21.83
C LEU A 484 33.11 22.49 23.16
N ALA A 485 33.73 23.64 23.43
CA ALA A 485 33.51 24.43 24.64
C ALA A 485 32.16 25.19 24.64
N GLU A 486 31.65 25.57 23.46
CA GLU A 486 30.37 26.27 23.30
C GLU A 486 29.14 25.34 23.48
N SER A 487 29.33 24.02 23.49
CA SER A 487 28.25 23.03 23.65
C SER A 487 27.79 22.79 25.10
N SER A 488 28.28 23.57 26.06
CA SER A 488 28.06 23.39 27.51
C SER A 488 27.28 24.51 28.22
N SER A 489 26.49 25.32 27.50
CA SER A 489 25.58 26.30 28.11
C SER A 489 24.09 25.95 27.87
N PRO A 490 23.17 26.06 28.85
CA PRO A 490 21.77 25.61 28.71
C PRO A 490 20.81 26.60 28.04
N GLU A 491 21.30 27.70 27.47
CA GLU A 491 20.46 28.67 26.76
C GLU A 491 20.80 28.63 25.27
N LEU A 492 19.85 28.14 24.45
CA LEU A 492 19.95 28.24 22.99
C LEU A 492 19.99 29.72 22.57
N PRO A 493 21.02 30.18 21.85
CA PRO A 493 20.99 31.52 21.28
C PRO A 493 20.03 31.55 20.08
N PRO A 494 19.40 32.71 19.81
CA PRO A 494 18.53 32.86 18.66
C PRO A 494 19.37 32.85 17.39
N ASP A 495 18.81 32.26 16.34
CA ASP A 495 19.27 32.27 14.95
C ASP A 495 20.19 31.13 14.48
N LEU A 496 19.70 29.89 14.61
CA LEU A 496 20.17 28.73 13.83
C LEU A 496 19.94 28.85 12.31
N SER A 497 19.09 29.80 11.88
CA SER A 497 18.82 30.06 10.46
C SER A 497 20.03 30.71 9.76
N SER A 498 20.75 31.60 10.45
CA SER A 498 21.99 32.19 9.93
C SER A 498 23.11 31.16 9.70
N VAL A 499 23.23 30.16 10.58
CA VAL A 499 24.24 29.10 10.51
C VAL A 499 23.91 28.09 9.40
N PHE A 500 22.63 27.74 9.23
CA PHE A 500 22.17 26.88 8.13
C PHE A 500 22.33 27.55 6.77
N THR A 501 22.06 28.84 6.68
CA THR A 501 22.23 29.61 5.42
C THR A 501 23.71 29.72 5.02
N ALA A 502 24.61 29.90 5.99
CA ALA A 502 26.06 29.91 5.75
C ALA A 502 26.62 28.52 5.38
N PHE A 503 26.02 27.44 5.89
CA PHE A 503 26.39 26.07 5.55
C PHE A 503 25.90 25.66 4.16
N GLN A 504 24.67 26.04 3.81
CA GLN A 504 24.10 25.78 2.48
C GLN A 504 24.85 26.56 1.39
N ALA A 505 25.23 27.82 1.64
CA ALA A 505 26.06 28.60 0.72
C ALA A 505 27.45 28.00 0.49
N LYS A 506 28.04 27.34 1.51
CA LYS A 506 29.31 26.60 1.39
C LYS A 506 29.16 25.30 0.60
N LEU A 507 28.02 24.61 0.74
CA LEU A 507 27.71 23.41 -0.05
C LEU A 507 27.47 23.76 -1.53
N ASP A 508 26.78 24.85 -1.82
CA ASP A 508 26.50 25.31 -3.19
C ASP A 508 27.77 25.83 -3.89
N ALA A 509 28.69 26.47 -3.16
CA ALA A 509 29.99 26.87 -3.70
C ALA A 509 30.86 25.66 -4.04
N ARG A 510 30.83 24.61 -3.21
CA ARG A 510 31.58 23.36 -3.42
C ARG A 510 30.99 22.52 -4.55
N ALA A 511 29.68 22.59 -4.78
CA ALA A 511 29.01 21.97 -5.92
C ALA A 511 29.37 22.66 -7.25
N LYS A 512 29.64 23.97 -7.25
CA LYS A 512 30.13 24.70 -8.44
C LYS A 512 31.59 24.42 -8.77
N GLU A 513 32.45 24.21 -7.78
CA GLU A 513 33.87 23.83 -8.00
C GLU A 513 34.03 22.39 -8.54
N MET A 514 33.06 21.49 -8.27
CA MET A 514 33.05 20.11 -8.80
C MET A 514 32.41 19.98 -10.20
N ALA A 515 31.97 21.08 -10.80
CA ALA A 515 31.31 21.10 -12.11
C ALA A 515 32.16 21.73 -13.24
N VAL A 516 33.49 21.81 -13.06
CA VAL A 516 34.46 22.20 -14.10
C VAL A 516 35.35 21.03 -14.46
#